data_AF-A0A927RJF7-F1
#
_entry.id   AF-A0A927RJF7-F1
#
_cell.length_a   1.000
_cell.length_b   1.000
_cell.length_c   1.000
_cell.angle_alpha   90.00
_cell.angle_beta   90.00
_cell.angle_gamma   90.00
#
_symmetry.space_group_name_H-M   'P 1'
#
loop_
_entity.id
_entity.type
_entity.pdbx_description
1 polymer ?
#
loop_
_entity_poly.entity_id
_entity_poly.type
_entity_poly.pdbx_seq_one_letter_code
_entity_poly.pdbx_strand_id
1 'polypeptide(L)'
;MRALTFAAQRSRDTGGIWQVEREFVAGIPRTELERLARAAERESLRVDATHPPTHLRLRLAGTRESEAAELVLDPAESLMIDHELASAYSEIAAKVRIDLLSA
;
A
#
# COMPACT_ATOMS: atom_id res chain seq x y z
N MET A 1 2.01 2.65 -8.63
CA MET A 1 0.92 3.47 -9.20
C MET A 1 -0.22 2.66 -9.84
N ARG A 2 0.02 1.53 -10.52
CA ARG A 2 -1.06 0.78 -11.21
C ARG A 2 -2.21 0.30 -10.32
N ALA A 3 -1.94 -0.11 -9.08
CA ALA A 3 -2.98 -0.58 -8.15
C ALA A 3 -3.96 0.53 -7.75
N LEU A 4 -3.45 1.71 -7.38
CA LEU A 4 -4.29 2.87 -7.06
C LEU A 4 -5.04 3.41 -8.28
N THR A 5 -4.42 3.43 -9.46
CA THR A 5 -5.13 3.79 -10.70
C THR A 5 -6.26 2.80 -11.00
N PHE A 6 -6.00 1.50 -10.89
CA PHE A 6 -7.03 0.46 -11.02
C PHE A 6 -8.16 0.64 -10.00
N ALA A 7 -7.81 0.90 -8.74
CA ALA A 7 -8.76 1.13 -7.67
C ALA A 7 -9.60 2.38 -7.90
N ALA A 8 -9.00 3.49 -8.33
CA ALA A 8 -9.70 4.73 -8.67
C ALA A 8 -10.72 4.54 -9.80
N GLN A 9 -10.39 3.70 -10.80
CA GLN A 9 -11.27 3.38 -11.93
C GLN A 9 -12.41 2.42 -11.56
N ARG A 10 -12.17 1.48 -10.63
CA ARG A 10 -13.09 0.37 -10.33
C ARG A 10 -14.01 0.64 -9.13
N SER A 11 -13.58 1.49 -8.20
CA SER A 11 -14.37 1.86 -7.02
C SER A 11 -15.61 2.67 -7.41
N ARG A 12 -16.76 2.32 -6.84
CA ARG A 12 -18.05 2.99 -7.13
C ARG A 12 -18.28 4.24 -6.29
N ASP A 13 -17.65 4.32 -5.13
CA ASP A 13 -17.66 5.45 -4.21
C ASP A 13 -16.23 5.79 -3.77
N THR A 14 -16.06 6.94 -3.13
CA THR A 14 -14.73 7.43 -2.75
C THR A 14 -14.07 6.55 -1.68
N GLY A 15 -14.82 6.06 -0.70
CA GLY A 15 -14.29 5.20 0.37
C GLY A 15 -13.81 3.82 -0.12
N GLY A 16 -14.40 3.28 -1.18
CA GLY A 16 -14.09 1.95 -1.71
C GLY A 16 -12.73 1.84 -2.42
N ILE A 17 -12.02 2.94 -2.68
CA ILE A 17 -10.69 2.91 -3.33
C ILE A 17 -9.72 2.05 -2.52
N TRP A 18 -9.68 2.25 -1.20
CA TRP A 18 -8.75 1.52 -0.33
C TRP A 18 -9.03 0.02 -0.28
N GLN A 19 -10.31 -0.36 -0.30
CA GLN A 19 -10.68 -1.77 -0.34
C GLN A 19 -10.26 -2.42 -1.66
N VAL A 20 -10.58 -1.78 -2.79
CA VAL A 20 -10.22 -2.30 -4.12
C VAL A 20 -8.70 -2.38 -4.31
N GLU A 21 -7.96 -1.40 -3.80
CA GLU A 21 -6.50 -1.41 -3.84
C GLU A 21 -5.93 -2.59 -3.05
N ARG A 22 -6.42 -2.82 -1.82
CA ARG A 22 -6.01 -3.97 -1.00
C ARG A 22 -6.31 -5.30 -1.68
N GLU A 23 -7.50 -5.45 -2.24
CA GLU A 23 -7.90 -6.65 -2.98
C GLU A 23 -7.00 -6.88 -4.21
N PHE A 24 -6.68 -5.82 -4.94
CA PHE A 24 -5.76 -5.90 -6.07
C PHE A 24 -4.37 -6.36 -5.64
N VAL A 25 -3.80 -5.75 -4.59
CA VAL A 25 -2.46 -6.10 -4.08
C VAL A 25 -2.42 -7.53 -3.54
N ALA A 26 -3.45 -7.94 -2.80
CA ALA A 26 -3.56 -9.32 -2.29
C ALA A 26 -3.70 -10.35 -3.41
N GLY A 27 -4.25 -9.97 -4.56
CA GLY A 27 -4.37 -10.82 -5.74
C GLY A 27 -3.10 -10.97 -6.56
N ILE A 28 -2.01 -10.27 -6.25
CA ILE A 28 -0.76 -10.36 -7.02
C ILE A 28 -0.13 -11.75 -6.81
N PRO A 29 0.12 -12.53 -7.87
CA PRO A 29 0.76 -13.83 -7.74
C PRO A 29 2.17 -13.71 -7.14
N ARG A 30 2.57 -14.68 -6.33
CA ARG A 30 3.92 -14.70 -5.74
C ARG A 30 5.04 -14.65 -6.79
N THR A 31 4.85 -15.29 -7.94
CA THR A 31 5.79 -15.24 -9.06
C THR A 31 5.99 -13.83 -9.62
N GLU A 32 4.94 -13.00 -9.59
CA GLU A 32 5.02 -11.61 -10.03
C GLU A 32 5.77 -10.75 -9.00
N LEU A 33 5.57 -11.00 -7.70
CA LEU A 33 6.34 -10.34 -6.64
C LEU A 33 7.84 -10.65 -6.77
N GLU A 34 8.20 -11.92 -7.05
CA GLU A 34 9.58 -12.32 -7.30
C GLU A 34 10.16 -11.63 -8.55
N ARG A 35 9.39 -11.57 -9.64
CA ARG A 35 9.80 -10.87 -10.87
C ARG A 35 10.10 -9.39 -10.61
N LEU A 36 9.23 -8.72 -9.85
CA LEU A 36 9.40 -7.32 -9.47
C LEU A 36 10.62 -7.11 -8.56
N ALA A 37 10.87 -8.01 -7.61
CA ALA A 37 12.07 -7.95 -6.76
C ALA A 37 13.36 -8.06 -7.59
N ARG A 38 13.42 -9.00 -8.55
CA ARG A 38 14.58 -9.15 -9.45
C ARG A 38 14.75 -7.94 -10.38
N ALA A 39 13.66 -7.33 -10.84
CA ALA A 39 13.73 -6.09 -11.61
C ALA A 39 14.29 -4.94 -10.77
N ALA A 40 13.82 -4.79 -9.54
CA ALA A 40 14.31 -3.77 -8.61
C ALA A 40 15.79 -3.88 -8.28
N GLU A 41 16.34 -5.09 -8.25
CA GLU A 41 17.78 -5.32 -8.12
C GLU A 41 18.54 -4.91 -9.37
N ARG A 42 18.15 -5.43 -10.54
CA ARG A 42 18.82 -5.14 -11.83
C ARG A 42 18.86 -3.65 -12.16
N GLU A 43 17.77 -2.94 -11.87
CA GLU A 43 17.62 -1.53 -12.22
C GLU A 43 17.97 -0.59 -11.04
N SER A 44 18.34 -1.14 -9.88
CA SER A 44 18.57 -0.36 -8.65
C SER A 44 17.44 0.64 -8.36
N LEU A 45 16.20 0.17 -8.55
CA LEU A 45 14.99 0.99 -8.39
C LEU A 45 14.97 1.62 -6.99
N ARG A 46 14.61 2.90 -6.95
CA ARG A 46 14.52 3.70 -5.74
C ARG A 46 13.33 4.65 -5.86
N VAL A 47 12.74 5.03 -4.72
CA VAL A 47 11.63 5.97 -4.69
C VAL A 47 12.08 7.35 -5.18
N ASP A 48 13.24 7.80 -4.70
CA ASP A 48 13.95 8.99 -5.16
C ASP A 48 15.45 8.85 -4.85
N ALA A 49 16.23 9.89 -5.08
CA ALA A 49 17.68 9.90 -4.86
C ALA A 49 18.09 9.73 -3.38
N THR A 50 17.23 10.06 -2.43
CA THR A 50 17.49 9.98 -0.99
C THR A 50 17.22 8.59 -0.42
N HIS A 51 16.44 7.77 -1.14
CA HIS A 51 16.08 6.43 -0.67
C HIS A 51 17.09 5.37 -1.11
N PRO A 52 17.43 4.42 -0.23
CA PRO A 52 18.20 3.25 -0.64
C PRO A 52 17.41 2.42 -1.66
N PRO A 53 18.10 1.73 -2.59
CA PRO A 53 17.46 0.84 -3.55
C PRO A 53 16.49 -0.16 -2.90
N THR A 54 15.35 -0.39 -3.56
CA THR A 54 14.25 -1.22 -3.07
C THR A 54 14.70 -2.64 -2.70
N HIS A 55 15.57 -3.26 -3.49
CA HIS A 55 16.06 -4.62 -3.20
C HIS A 55 16.86 -4.69 -1.88
N LEU A 56 17.60 -3.62 -1.52
CA LEU A 56 18.31 -3.54 -0.24
C LEU A 56 17.33 -3.39 0.92
N ARG A 57 16.27 -2.59 0.74
CA ARG A 57 15.19 -2.44 1.74
C ARG A 57 14.47 -3.76 1.99
N LEU A 58 14.14 -4.51 0.93
CA LEU A 58 13.51 -5.82 1.03
C LEU A 58 14.44 -6.83 1.73
N ARG A 59 15.73 -6.84 1.39
CA ARG A 59 16.70 -7.72 2.04
C ARG A 59 16.83 -7.42 3.54
N LEU A 60 16.93 -6.14 3.90
CA LEU A 60 16.97 -5.72 5.29
C LEU A 60 15.70 -6.11 6.05
N ALA A 61 14.52 -5.91 5.43
CA ALA A 61 13.26 -6.33 6.03
C ALA A 61 13.22 -7.85 6.26
N GLY A 62 13.75 -8.64 5.30
CA GLY A 62 13.82 -10.09 5.40
C GLY A 62 14.84 -10.61 6.44
N THR A 63 15.81 -9.81 6.88
CA THR A 63 16.72 -10.20 7.98
C THR A 63 16.14 -9.93 9.37
N ARG A 64 15.03 -9.21 9.48
CA ARG A 64 14.40 -8.94 10.76
C ARG A 64 13.53 -10.12 11.17
N GLU A 65 13.69 -10.57 12.40
CA GLU A 65 12.77 -11.53 12.98
C GLU A 65 11.39 -10.89 13.15
N SER A 66 10.35 -11.69 12.99
CA SER A 66 8.98 -11.24 13.27
C SER A 66 8.81 -11.19 14.79
N GLU A 67 8.98 -10.00 15.36
CA GLU A 67 8.74 -9.78 16.79
C GLU A 67 7.23 -9.68 17.06
N ALA A 68 6.82 -10.10 18.25
CA ALA A 68 5.45 -9.89 18.70
C ALA A 68 5.19 -8.39 18.89
N ALA A 69 4.00 -7.92 18.53
CA ALA A 69 3.62 -6.53 18.77
C ALA A 69 3.57 -6.26 20.28
N GLU A 70 4.25 -5.19 20.72
CA GLU A 70 4.23 -4.75 22.12
C GLU A 70 2.85 -4.18 22.52
N LEU A 71 2.13 -3.60 21.56
CA LEU A 71 0.77 -3.11 21.72
C LEU A 71 -0.15 -3.91 20.79
N VAL A 72 -1.10 -4.62 21.39
CA VAL A 72 -2.19 -5.30 20.68
C VAL A 72 -3.48 -4.61 21.09
N LEU A 73 -4.16 -4.03 20.11
CA LEU A 73 -5.45 -3.37 20.32
C LEU A 73 -6.53 -4.43 20.47
N ASP A 74 -7.48 -4.19 21.36
CA ASP A 74 -8.72 -4.94 21.33
C ASP A 74 -9.59 -4.50 20.12
N PRO A 75 -10.60 -5.31 19.72
CA PRO A 75 -11.44 -4.97 18.58
C PRO A 75 -12.19 -3.63 18.73
N ALA A 76 -12.55 -3.21 19.93
CA ALA A 76 -13.24 -1.94 20.17
C ALA A 76 -12.29 -0.76 20.02
N GLU A 77 -11.06 -0.86 20.54
CA GLU A 77 -10.01 0.16 20.35
C GLU A 77 -9.67 0.35 18.87
N SER A 78 -9.53 -0.76 18.11
CA SER A 78 -9.32 -0.69 16.66
C SER A 78 -10.48 0.02 15.94
N LEU A 79 -11.72 -0.28 16.31
CA LEU A 79 -12.90 0.37 15.73
C LEU A 79 -12.99 1.86 16.07
N MET A 80 -12.55 2.26 17.27
CA MET A 80 -12.50 3.67 17.65
C MET A 80 -11.52 4.45 16.75
N ILE A 81 -10.35 3.87 16.47
CA ILE A 81 -9.37 4.46 15.55
C ILE A 81 -9.96 4.57 14.14
N ASP A 82 -10.59 3.50 13.65
CA ASP A 82 -11.22 3.52 12.32
C ASP A 82 -12.30 4.61 12.23
N HIS A 83 -13.10 4.79 13.28
CA HIS A 83 -14.12 5.84 13.35
C HIS A 83 -13.50 7.24 13.37
N GLU A 84 -12.46 7.47 14.18
CA GLU A 84 -11.74 8.74 14.24
C GLU A 84 -11.17 9.12 12.86
N LEU A 85 -10.59 8.14 12.15
CA LEU A 85 -9.92 8.37 10.88
C LEU A 85 -10.86 8.42 9.67
N ALA A 86 -12.14 8.04 9.82
CA ALA A 86 -13.07 7.86 8.70
C ALA A 86 -13.21 9.10 7.78
N SER A 87 -13.25 10.31 8.34
CA SER A 87 -13.33 11.55 7.54
C SER A 87 -12.06 11.76 6.72
N ALA A 88 -10.89 11.66 7.36
CA ALA A 88 -9.60 11.84 6.70
C ALA A 88 -9.39 10.81 5.57
N TYR A 89 -9.81 9.56 5.79
CA TYR A 89 -9.75 8.50 4.77
C TYR A 89 -10.58 8.85 3.54
N SER A 90 -11.78 9.40 3.75
CA SER A 90 -12.68 9.79 2.66
C SER A 90 -12.16 11.00 1.88
N GLU A 91 -11.63 12.00 2.58
CA GLU A 91 -11.05 13.20 1.97
C GLU A 91 -9.81 12.90 1.13
N ILE A 92 -8.91 12.07 1.66
CA ILE A 92 -7.68 11.66 0.94
C ILE A 92 -8.05 10.81 -0.27
N ALA A 93 -9.01 9.88 -0.13
CA ALA A 93 -9.46 9.08 -1.24
C ALA A 93 -10.07 9.93 -2.38
N ALA A 94 -10.79 11.01 -2.04
CA ALA A 94 -11.30 11.94 -3.05
C ALA A 94 -10.17 12.63 -3.81
N LYS A 95 -9.17 13.14 -3.08
CA LYS A 95 -7.98 13.78 -3.67
C LYS A 95 -7.22 12.82 -4.58
N VAL A 96 -6.90 11.63 -4.09
CA VAL A 96 -6.18 10.59 -4.85
C VAL A 96 -6.94 10.23 -6.12
N ARG A 97 -8.27 10.10 -6.07
CA ARG A 97 -9.07 9.84 -7.27
C ARG A 97 -8.97 10.97 -8.28
N ILE A 98 -9.10 12.22 -7.84
CA ILE A 98 -9.01 13.39 -8.73
C ILE A 98 -7.63 13.42 -9.38
N ASP A 99 -6.56 13.29 -8.59
CA ASP A 99 -5.18 13.38 -9.08
C ASP A 99 -4.87 12.27 -10.11
N LEU A 100 -5.33 11.04 -9.86
CA LEU A 100 -5.06 9.89 -10.74
C LEU A 100 -5.93 9.84 -11.99
N LEU A 101 -7.10 10.50 -12.00
CA LEU A 101 -7.99 10.56 -13.17
C LEU A 101 -7.80 11.83 -13.99
N SER A 102 -7.11 12.84 -13.45
CA SER A 102 -6.82 14.10 -14.14
C SER A 102 -5.40 14.14 -14.75
N ALA A 103 -4.56 13.16 -14.43
CA ALA A 103 -3.20 12.97 -14.96
C ALA A 103 -3.19 12.05 -16.19
#